data_AF-A0AAV0VK26-F1
#
_entry.id   AF-A0AAV0VK26-F1
#
_cell.length_a   1.000
_cell.length_b   1.000
_cell.length_c   1.000
_cell.angle_alpha   90.00
_cell.angle_beta   90.00
_cell.angle_gamma   90.00
#
_symmetry.space_group_name_H-M   'P 1'
#
loop_
_entity.id
_entity.type
_entity.pdbx_description
1 polymer ?
#
loop_
_entity_poly.entity_id
_entity_poly.type
_entity_poly.pdbx_seq_one_letter_code
_entity_poly.pdbx_strand_id
1 'polypeptide(L)'
;MIFTRKSSPIRFNYIVSGYSLVPLNKSVNDLGFVFDPKLNPSLHIEQVCCKPLKTLGFVKRVATEIKLVSPLKALYCSLVRPILEYGSVICDPQTACNSVMLERVQ
;
A
#
# COMPACT_ATOMS: atom_id res chain seq x y z
N MET A 1 -19.37 -3.94 4.92
CA MET A 1 -18.04 -4.43 5.32
C MET A 1 -17.84 -4.13 6.79
N ILE A 2 -17.04 -4.93 7.52
CA ILE A 2 -16.76 -4.69 8.94
C ILE A 2 -15.24 -4.60 9.13
N PHE A 3 -14.77 -3.48 9.65
CA PHE A 3 -13.36 -3.25 9.97
C PHE A 3 -13.18 -3.20 11.48
N THR A 4 -12.41 -4.12 12.05
CA THR A 4 -12.18 -4.14 13.49
C THR A 4 -10.97 -4.98 13.87
N ARG A 5 -10.26 -4.55 14.93
CA ARG A 5 -9.23 -5.37 15.60
C ARG A 5 -9.80 -6.24 16.72
N LYS A 6 -11.09 -6.13 17.04
CA LYS A 6 -11.73 -6.92 18.10
C LYS A 6 -11.80 -8.40 17.70
N SER A 7 -11.42 -9.29 18.61
CA SER A 7 -11.56 -10.74 18.43
C SER A 7 -13.01 -11.19 18.23
N SER A 8 -13.96 -10.45 18.80
CA SER A 8 -15.40 -10.59 18.60
C SER A 8 -16.00 -9.36 17.90
N PRO A 9 -16.09 -9.37 16.57
CA PRO A 9 -16.73 -8.29 15.81
C PRO A 9 -18.22 -8.18 16.15
N ILE A 10 -18.71 -6.95 16.32
CA ILE A 10 -20.14 -6.69 16.41
C ILE A 10 -20.72 -6.87 15.01
N ARG A 11 -21.61 -7.87 14.87
CA ARG A 11 -22.33 -8.12 13.62
C ARG A 11 -23.70 -7.47 13.69
N PHE A 12 -23.91 -6.51 12.79
CA PHE A 12 -25.21 -5.89 12.60
C PHE A 12 -25.71 -6.24 11.20
N ASN A 13 -26.99 -6.62 11.10
CA ASN A 13 -27.63 -6.92 9.82
C ASN A 13 -28.19 -5.62 9.25
N TYR A 14 -27.44 -5.05 8.31
CA TYR A 14 -27.86 -3.83 7.60
C TYR A 14 -28.89 -4.19 6.53
N ILE A 15 -29.94 -3.39 6.43
CA ILE A 15 -30.98 -3.53 5.40
C ILE A 15 -30.99 -2.25 4.57
N VAL A 16 -30.88 -2.38 3.25
CA VAL A 16 -30.96 -1.27 2.30
C VAL A 16 -32.00 -1.61 1.25
N SER A 17 -32.99 -0.74 1.08
CA SER A 17 -34.10 -0.92 0.14
C SER A 17 -34.84 -2.26 0.30
N GLY A 18 -34.95 -2.75 1.53
CA GLY A 18 -35.58 -4.04 1.84
C GLY A 18 -34.68 -5.27 1.68
N TYR A 19 -33.44 -5.11 1.21
CA TYR A 19 -32.48 -6.20 1.04
C TYR A 19 -31.47 -6.24 2.18
N SER A 20 -31.26 -7.43 2.76
CA SER A 20 -30.22 -7.65 3.76
C SER A 20 -28.84 -7.66 3.12
N LEU A 21 -27.93 -6.83 3.64
CA LEU A 21 -26.57 -6.73 3.14
C LEU A 21 -25.67 -7.79 3.77
N VAL A 22 -24.92 -8.50 2.91
CA VAL A 22 -23.88 -9.45 3.36
C VAL A 22 -22.56 -8.71 3.59
N PRO A 23 -21.94 -8.82 4.77
CA PRO A 23 -20.63 -8.23 5.00
C PRO A 23 -19.55 -8.84 4.10
N LEU A 24 -18.80 -7.99 3.41
CA LEU A 24 -17.58 -8.39 2.71
C LEU A 24 -16.47 -8.73 3.73
N ASN A 25 -15.96 -9.96 3.68
CA ASN A 25 -14.90 -10.46 4.57
C ASN A 25 -13.52 -10.56 3.87
N LYS A 26 -13.29 -9.79 2.81
CA LYS A 26 -12.04 -9.76 2.03
C LYS A 26 -11.43 -8.37 2.09
N SER A 27 -10.14 -8.25 1.81
CA SER A 27 -9.52 -6.94 1.62
C SER A 27 -10.13 -6.20 0.43
N VAL A 28 -10.20 -4.88 0.53
CA VAL A 28 -10.71 -4.00 -0.54
C VAL A 28 -9.67 -2.96 -0.88
N ASN A 29 -9.54 -2.66 -2.17
CA ASN A 29 -8.73 -1.55 -2.65
C ASN A 29 -9.63 -0.33 -2.83
N ASP A 30 -9.29 0.77 -2.17
CA ASP A 30 -9.95 2.04 -2.34
C ASP A 30 -8.91 3.17 -2.33
N LEU A 31 -8.99 4.06 -3.34
CA LEU A 31 -8.04 5.16 -3.54
C LEU A 31 -6.55 4.75 -3.51
N GLY A 32 -6.21 3.52 -3.90
CA GLY A 32 -4.83 3.01 -3.84
C GLY A 32 -4.40 2.45 -2.47
N PHE A 33 -5.30 2.40 -1.49
CA PHE A 33 -5.09 1.77 -0.20
C PHE A 33 -5.77 0.42 -0.11
N VAL A 34 -5.11 -0.53 0.53
CA VAL A 34 -5.67 -1.87 0.79
C VAL A 34 -6.19 -1.89 2.20
N PHE A 35 -7.50 -2.01 2.35
CA PHE A 35 -8.14 -2.14 3.65
C PHE A 35 -8.43 -3.59 3.96
N ASP A 36 -7.71 -4.13 4.94
CA ASP A 36 -7.97 -5.46 5.50
C ASP A 36 -9.08 -5.38 6.56
N PRO A 37 -10.05 -6.33 6.61
CA PRO A 37 -11.10 -6.35 7.63
C PRO A 37 -10.59 -6.32 9.08
N LYS A 38 -9.38 -6.84 9.34
CA LYS A 38 -8.75 -6.79 10.67
C LYS A 38 -7.94 -5.52 10.90
N LEU A 39 -7.99 -4.55 9.98
CA LEU A 39 -7.17 -3.34 9.98
C LEU A 39 -5.68 -3.66 10.09
N ASN A 40 -5.24 -4.75 9.47
CA ASN A 40 -3.85 -5.13 9.40
C ASN A 40 -3.17 -4.39 8.22
N PRO A 41 -2.14 -3.55 8.46
CA PRO A 41 -1.49 -2.80 7.42
C PRO A 41 -0.54 -3.64 6.55
N SER A 42 -0.19 -4.87 6.93
CA SER A 42 0.86 -5.66 6.26
C SER A 42 0.60 -5.88 4.77
N LEU A 43 -0.64 -6.23 4.38
CA LEU A 43 -0.98 -6.44 2.98
C LEU A 43 -0.85 -5.14 2.16
N HIS A 44 -1.22 -4.02 2.76
CA HIS A 44 -1.06 -2.72 2.12
C HIS A 44 0.42 -2.36 1.94
N ILE A 45 1.22 -2.52 3.00
CA ILE A 45 2.65 -2.20 2.98
C ILE A 45 3.39 -3.08 1.96
N GLU A 46 3.06 -4.37 1.88
CA GLU A 46 3.60 -5.25 0.84
C GLU A 46 3.35 -4.70 -0.57
N GLN A 47 2.12 -4.27 -0.87
CA GLN A 47 1.79 -3.68 -2.16
C GLN A 47 2.51 -2.35 -2.42
N VAL A 48 2.59 -1.48 -1.40
CA VAL A 48 3.31 -0.20 -1.45
C VAL A 48 4.80 -0.40 -1.63
N CYS A 49 5.38 -1.52 -1.19
CA CYS A 49 6.80 -1.83 -1.43
C CYS A 49 7.02 -2.49 -2.81
N CYS A 50 6.16 -3.40 -3.24
CA CYS A 50 6.33 -4.13 -4.50
C CYS A 50 6.26 -3.22 -5.73
N LYS A 51 5.32 -2.27 -5.75
CA LYS A 51 5.13 -1.36 -6.90
C LYS A 51 6.35 -0.47 -7.18
N PRO A 52 6.90 0.28 -6.21
CA PRO A 52 8.08 1.11 -6.43
C PRO A 52 9.35 0.29 -6.65
N LEU A 53 9.50 -0.92 -6.08
CA LEU A 53 10.62 -1.80 -6.42
C LEU A 53 10.62 -2.20 -7.91
N LYS A 54 9.44 -2.51 -8.48
CA LYS A 54 9.29 -2.77 -9.92
C LYS A 54 9.65 -1.53 -10.74
N THR A 55 9.18 -0.36 -10.33
CA THR A 55 9.50 0.92 -10.99
C THR A 55 10.99 1.24 -10.90
N LEU A 56 11.63 1.01 -9.75
CA LEU A 56 13.06 1.19 -9.55
C LEU A 56 13.87 0.25 -10.44
N GLY A 57 13.44 -1.00 -10.59
CA GLY A 57 14.05 -1.94 -11.53
C GLY A 57 13.95 -1.46 -12.99
N PHE A 58 12.82 -0.87 -13.38
CA PHE A 58 12.68 -0.22 -14.69
C PHE A 58 13.62 0.98 -14.84
N VAL A 59 13.63 1.90 -13.87
CA VAL A 59 14.52 3.07 -13.87
C VAL A 59 15.98 2.65 -13.99
N LYS A 60 16.42 1.62 -13.24
CA LYS A 60 17.78 1.09 -13.32
C LYS A 60 18.13 0.58 -14.73
N ARG A 61 17.23 -0.17 -15.38
CA ARG A 61 17.45 -0.70 -16.74
C ARG A 61 17.48 0.38 -17.83
N VAL A 62 16.67 1.43 -17.69
CA VAL A 62 16.68 2.55 -18.65
C VAL A 62 17.89 3.43 -18.41
N ALA A 63 18.21 3.71 -17.15
CA ALA A 63 19.30 4.58 -16.78
C ALA A 63 20.68 3.94 -16.94
N THR A 64 20.81 2.61 -17.06
CA THR A 64 22.11 1.98 -17.39
C THR A 64 22.71 2.48 -18.70
N GLU A 65 21.88 2.90 -19.65
CA GLU A 65 22.34 3.52 -20.89
C GLU A 65 22.71 5.01 -20.71
N ILE A 66 22.09 5.66 -19.73
CA ILE A 66 22.28 7.07 -19.41
C ILE A 66 23.38 7.16 -18.34
N LYS A 67 24.65 7.26 -18.78
CA LYS A 67 25.85 7.31 -17.92
C LYS A 67 25.99 8.56 -17.01
N LEU A 68 24.89 9.14 -16.55
CA LEU A 68 24.86 10.35 -15.74
C LEU A 68 24.03 10.11 -14.47
N VAL A 69 24.50 10.62 -13.33
CA VAL A 69 23.85 10.44 -12.02
C VAL A 69 22.65 11.41 -11.85
N SER A 70 22.68 12.59 -12.47
CA SER A 70 21.61 13.58 -12.32
C SER A 70 20.27 13.15 -12.94
N PRO A 71 20.20 12.50 -14.12
CA PRO A 71 18.94 12.00 -14.67
C PRO A 71 18.38 10.84 -13.86
N LEU A 72 19.23 10.00 -13.25
CA LEU A 72 18.79 8.91 -12.39
C LEU A 72 18.03 9.44 -11.16
N LYS A 73 18.56 10.49 -10.51
CA LYS A 73 17.88 11.14 -9.38
C LYS A 73 16.54 11.74 -9.80
N ALA A 74 16.49 12.42 -10.95
CA ALA A 74 15.26 12.98 -11.49
C ALA A 74 14.20 11.88 -11.73
N LEU A 75 14.58 10.79 -12.41
CA LEU A 75 13.71 9.65 -12.68
C LEU A 75 13.20 8.97 -11.41
N TYR A 76 14.07 8.79 -10.41
CA TYR A 76 13.68 8.24 -9.11
C TYR A 76 12.65 9.15 -8.42
N CYS A 77 12.94 10.45 -8.33
CA CYS A 77 12.06 11.42 -7.67
C CYS A 77 10.72 11.60 -8.40
N SER A 78 10.66 11.42 -9.71
CA SER A 78 9.42 11.55 -10.48
C SER A 78 8.59 10.27 -10.56
N LEU A 79 9.22 9.08 -10.52
CA LEU A 79 8.53 7.80 -10.77
C LEU A 79 8.41 6.91 -9.54
N VAL A 80 9.42 6.90 -8.65
CA VAL A 80 9.47 5.98 -7.51
C VAL A 80 8.97 6.66 -6.24
N ARG A 81 9.52 7.84 -5.92
CA ARG A 81 9.19 8.59 -4.70
C ARG A 81 7.68 8.86 -4.50
N PRO A 82 6.90 9.29 -5.52
CA PRO A 82 5.48 9.56 -5.32
C PRO A 82 4.67 8.33 -4.93
N ILE A 83 5.13 7.13 -5.33
CA ILE A 83 4.46 5.86 -4.98
C ILE A 83 4.66 5.52 -3.50
N LEU A 84 5.84 5.86 -2.93
CA LEU A 84 6.17 5.63 -1.53
C LEU A 84 5.58 6.70 -0.60
N GLU A 85 5.59 7.95 -1.03
CA GLU A 85 5.12 9.08 -0.21
C GLU A 85 3.59 9.18 -0.17
N TYR A 86 2.91 8.69 -1.22
CA TYR A 86 1.45 8.64 -1.25
C TYR A 86 0.92 7.76 -0.13
N GLY A 87 0.21 8.39 0.81
CA GLY A 87 -0.37 7.67 1.95
C GLY A 87 0.57 7.40 3.10
N SER A 88 1.80 7.93 3.08
CA SER A 88 2.80 7.77 4.17
C SER A 88 2.25 8.06 5.57
N VAL A 89 1.38 9.06 5.71
CA VAL A 89 0.71 9.42 6.99
C VAL A 89 -0.22 8.31 7.51
N ILE A 90 -0.86 7.58 6.60
CA ILE A 90 -1.80 6.50 6.92
C ILE A 90 -1.05 5.18 7.12
N CYS A 91 0.09 5.03 6.45
CA CYS A 91 0.83 3.77 6.31
C CYS A 91 2.04 3.66 7.23
N ASP A 92 2.07 4.44 8.32
CA ASP A 92 3.13 4.37 9.32
C ASP A 92 3.34 2.91 9.77
N PRO A 93 4.50 2.30 9.47
CA PRO A 93 4.72 0.89 9.69
C PRO A 93 4.72 0.58 11.19
N GLN A 94 3.64 -0.05 11.66
CA GLN A 94 3.48 -0.46 13.06
C GLN A 94 4.45 -1.56 13.51
N THR A 95 5.24 -2.15 12.59
CA THR A 95 6.19 -3.23 12.90
C THR A 95 7.54 -2.99 12.23
N ALA A 96 8.62 -3.37 12.90
CA ALA A 96 9.99 -3.20 12.40
C ALA A 96 10.24 -3.88 11.04
N CYS A 97 9.60 -5.03 10.78
CA CYS A 97 9.70 -5.70 9.48
C CYS A 97 9.13 -4.82 8.35
N ASN A 98 7.98 -4.21 8.59
CA ASN A 98 7.34 -3.31 7.63
C ASN A 98 8.17 -2.04 7.41
N SER A 99 8.78 -1.49 8.46
CA SER A 99 9.71 -0.35 8.35
C SER A 99 10.93 -0.71 7.50
N VAL A 100 11.55 -1.87 7.75
CA VAL A 100 12.71 -2.35 6.97
C VAL A 100 12.34 -2.55 5.49
N MET A 101 11.12 -3.00 5.19
CA MET A 101 10.69 -3.14 3.80
C MET A 101 10.56 -1.79 3.09
N LEU A 102 10.05 -0.75 3.75
CA LEU A 102 9.93 0.60 3.20
C LEU A 102 11.31 1.25 2.98
N GLU A 103 12.18 1.16 3.99
CA GLU A 103 13.56 1.69 3.94
C GLU A 103 14.43 1.03 2.86
N ARG A 104 14.10 -0.18 2.42
CA ARG A 104 14.81 -0.84 1.30
C ARG A 104 14.51 -0.21 -0.06
N VAL A 105 13.43 0.56 -0.17
CA VAL A 105 13.02 1.21 -1.42
C VAL A 105 13.43 2.69 -1.45
N GLN A 106 13.49 3.33 -0.28
CA GLN A 106 14.03 4.68 -0.09
C GLN A 106 15.55 4.71 -0.21
#